data_AF-W1XR39-F1
#
_entry.id   AF-W1XR39-F1
#
_cell.length_a   1.000
_cell.length_b   1.000
_cell.length_c   1.000
_cell.angle_alpha   90.00
_cell.angle_beta   90.00
_cell.angle_gamma   90.00
#
_symmetry.space_group_name_H-M   'P 1'
#
loop_
_entity.id
_entity.type
_entity.pdbx_description
1 polymer ?
#
loop_
_entity_poly.entity_id
_entity_poly.type
_entity_poly.pdbx_seq_one_letter_code
_entity_poly.pdbx_strand_id
1 'polypeptide(L)'
;IMIVLSEIGVNIAPLLAGAGALGLAISFGSQTLVKDIITGVFIQFENGMNTGDLVTIGPLTGTVERMSIRSVGVRQDTGAY
;
A
#
# COMPACT_ATOMS: atom_id res chain seq x y z
N ILE A 1 26.70 14.94 3.56
CA ILE A 1 27.08 14.76 4.99
C ILE A 1 27.89 13.46 5.21
N MET A 2 27.37 12.28 4.88
CA MET A 2 28.06 10.99 5.11
C MET A 2 29.48 10.92 4.53
N ILE A 3 29.66 11.41 3.30
CA ILE A 3 30.95 11.46 2.60
C ILE A 3 31.95 12.34 3.39
N VAL A 4 31.52 13.51 3.86
CA VAL A 4 32.38 14.42 4.65
C VAL A 4 32.81 13.82 5.98
N LEU A 5 31.93 13.07 6.66
CA LEU A 5 32.25 12.37 7.91
C LEU A 5 33.32 11.29 7.69
N SER A 6 33.25 10.56 6.57
CA SER A 6 34.26 9.57 6.20
C SER A 6 35.62 10.20 5.92
N GLU A 7 35.66 11.34 5.23
CA GLU A 7 36.91 12.04 4.87
C GLU A 7 37.66 12.59 6.10
N ILE A 8 36.96 12.94 7.19
CA ILE A 8 37.58 13.38 8.45
C ILE A 8 37.87 12.22 9.43
N GLY A 9 37.80 10.97 8.96
CA GLY A 9 38.18 9.78 9.71
C GLY A 9 37.11 9.20 10.63
N VAL A 10 35.85 9.65 10.54
CA VAL A 10 34.74 9.07 11.30
C VAL A 10 34.28 7.77 10.62
N ASN A 11 34.16 6.69 11.40
CA ASN A 11 33.61 5.44 10.90
C ASN A 11 32.09 5.58 10.65
N ILE A 12 31.69 5.55 9.38
CA ILE A 12 30.29 5.66 8.96
C ILE A 12 29.54 4.33 8.94
N ALA A 13 30.20 3.19 9.18
CA ALA A 13 29.57 1.86 9.13
C ALA A 13 28.38 1.71 10.11
N PRO A 14 28.45 2.18 11.38
CA PRO A 14 27.30 2.13 12.28
C PRO A 14 26.12 2.97 11.80
N LEU A 15 26.40 4.12 11.17
CA LEU A 15 25.38 5.01 10.65
C LEU A 15 24.70 4.43 9.41
N LEU A 16 25.47 3.79 8.52
CA LEU A 16 24.93 3.02 7.39
C LEU A 16 24.10 1.84 7.87
N ALA A 17 24.57 1.09 8.87
CA ALA A 17 23.84 -0.04 9.44
C ALA A 17 22.50 0.42 10.06
N GLY A 18 22.51 1.51 10.83
CA GLY A 18 21.30 2.09 11.41
C GLY A 18 20.32 2.61 10.36
N ALA A 19 20.82 3.35 9.35
CA ALA A 19 19.99 3.83 8.24
C ALA A 19 19.40 2.67 7.42
N GLY A 20 20.16 1.60 7.19
CA GLY A 20 19.69 0.39 6.53
C GLY A 20 18.59 -0.31 7.33
N ALA A 21 18.80 -0.51 8.64
CA ALA A 21 17.79 -1.09 9.52
C ALA A 21 16.50 -0.26 9.58
N LEU A 22 16.61 1.08 9.65
CA LEU A 22 15.45 1.97 9.58
C LEU A 22 14.73 1.89 8.23
N GLY A 23 15.47 1.85 7.12
CA GLY A 23 14.89 1.69 5.79
C GLY A 23 14.12 0.37 5.64
N LEU A 24 14.64 -0.72 6.22
CA LEU A 24 13.95 -2.01 6.27
C LEU A 24 12.68 -1.94 7.13
N ALA A 25 12.74 -1.30 8.30
CA ALA A 25 11.59 -1.13 9.17
C ALA A 25 10.44 -0.37 8.46
N ILE A 26 10.76 0.72 7.74
CA ILE A 26 9.78 1.46 6.93
C ILE A 26 9.22 0.57 5.82
N SER A 27 10.08 -0.13 5.08
CA SER A 27 9.67 -0.99 3.96
C SER A 27 8.74 -2.12 4.42
N PHE A 28 9.03 -2.71 5.58
CA PHE A 28 8.18 -3.73 6.17
C PHE A 28 6.87 -3.15 6.72
N GLY A 29 6.90 -1.96 7.31
CA GLY A 29 5.69 -1.25 7.74
C GLY A 29 4.77 -0.84 6.60
N SER A 30 5.32 -0.57 5.41
CA SER A 30 4.54 -0.10 4.25
C SER A 30 4.05 -1.20 3.32
N GLN A 31 4.34 -2.48 3.57
CA GLN A 31 4.06 -3.55 2.60
C GLN A 31 2.59 -3.61 2.16
N THR A 32 1.65 -3.58 3.11
CA THR A 32 0.22 -3.67 2.82
C THR A 32 -0.27 -2.43 2.05
N LEU A 33 0.18 -1.24 2.47
CA LEU A 33 -0.15 0.01 1.78
C LEU A 33 0.26 -0.03 0.31
N VAL A 34 1.50 -0.45 0.03
CA VAL A 34 2.02 -0.51 -1.33
C VAL A 34 1.24 -1.54 -2.16
N LYS A 35 0.90 -2.70 -1.59
CA LYS A 35 0.07 -3.70 -2.26
C LYS A 35 -1.31 -3.14 -2.61
N ASP A 36 -1.99 -2.52 -1.65
CA ASP A 36 -3.34 -1.99 -1.85
C ASP A 36 -3.37 -0.93 -2.95
N ILE A 37 -2.37 -0.04 -2.98
CA ILE A 37 -2.25 1.00 -4.02
C ILE A 37 -2.02 0.37 -5.40
N ILE A 38 -1.09 -0.56 -5.51
CA ILE A 38 -0.79 -1.22 -6.80
C ILE A 38 -2.03 -1.95 -7.29
N THR A 39 -2.67 -2.77 -6.44
CA THR A 39 -3.89 -3.50 -6.78
C THR A 39 -5.00 -2.55 -7.24
N GLY A 40 -5.27 -1.48 -6.50
CA GLY A 40 -6.31 -0.52 -6.91
C GLY A 40 -6.00 0.20 -8.21
N VAL A 41 -4.73 0.55 -8.48
CA VAL A 41 -4.32 1.14 -9.77
C VAL A 41 -4.61 0.18 -10.92
N PHE A 42 -4.24 -1.10 -10.80
CA PHE A 42 -4.49 -2.10 -11.86
C PHE A 42 -5.99 -2.33 -12.08
N ILE A 43 -6.79 -2.40 -11.02
CA ILE A 43 -8.25 -2.55 -11.14
C ILE A 43 -8.85 -1.40 -11.96
N GLN A 44 -8.44 -0.15 -11.69
CA GLN A 44 -8.92 1.02 -12.45
C GLN A 44 -8.38 1.02 -13.88
N PHE A 45 -7.11 0.71 -14.07
CA PHE A 45 -6.45 0.77 -15.37
C PHE A 45 -7.02 -0.28 -16.35
N GLU A 46 -7.35 -1.46 -15.84
CA GLU A 46 -7.92 -2.56 -16.63
C GLU A 46 -9.46 -2.52 -16.70
N ASN A 47 -10.10 -1.53 -16.04
CA ASN A 47 -11.54 -1.48 -15.82
C ASN A 47 -12.12 -2.79 -15.23
N GLY A 48 -11.35 -3.47 -14.38
CA GLY A 48 -11.71 -4.79 -13.83
C GLY A 48 -12.83 -4.76 -12.80
N MET A 49 -13.15 -3.58 -12.25
CA MET A 49 -14.26 -3.36 -11.32
C MET A 49 -14.60 -1.87 -11.32
N ASN A 50 -15.89 -1.55 -11.37
CA ASN A 50 -16.40 -0.19 -11.45
C ASN A 50 -17.51 0.04 -10.41
N THR A 51 -17.81 1.30 -10.15
CA THR A 51 -18.98 1.65 -9.32
C THR A 51 -20.26 1.21 -10.01
N GLY A 52 -21.13 0.51 -9.27
CA GLY A 52 -22.36 -0.10 -9.78
C GLY A 52 -22.24 -1.60 -10.10
N ASP A 53 -21.03 -2.16 -10.09
CA ASP A 53 -20.84 -3.60 -10.34
C ASP A 53 -21.31 -4.42 -9.13
N LEU A 54 -22.02 -5.52 -9.39
CA LEU A 54 -22.31 -6.54 -8.39
C LEU A 54 -21.10 -7.47 -8.29
N VAL A 55 -20.43 -7.45 -7.13
CA VAL A 55 -19.18 -8.18 -6.91
C VAL A 55 -19.27 -9.09 -5.69
N THR A 56 -18.46 -10.15 -5.71
CA THR A 56 -18.22 -11.00 -4.55
C THR A 56 -16.77 -10.87 -4.13
N ILE A 57 -16.54 -10.37 -2.91
CA ILE A 57 -15.22 -10.21 -2.30
C ILE A 57 -15.16 -11.09 -1.06
N GLY A 58 -14.48 -12.24 -1.18
CA GLY A 58 -14.47 -13.25 -0.11
C GLY A 58 -15.89 -13.77 0.16
N PRO A 59 -16.39 -13.73 1.41
CA PRO A 59 -17.75 -14.16 1.76
C PRO A 59 -18.81 -13.07 1.52
N LEU A 60 -18.42 -11.87 1.08
CA LEU A 60 -19.31 -10.71 0.96
C LEU A 60 -19.72 -10.52 -0.50
N THR A 61 -21.03 -10.54 -0.79
CA THR A 61 -21.59 -10.20 -2.10
C THR A 61 -22.42 -8.94 -1.99
N GLY A 62 -22.19 -7.98 -2.89
CA GLY A 62 -22.95 -6.73 -2.92
C GLY A 62 -22.53 -5.82 -4.06
N THR A 63 -23.14 -4.64 -4.13
CA THR A 63 -22.89 -3.65 -5.18
C THR A 63 -21.78 -2.70 -4.76
N VAL A 64 -20.83 -2.42 -5.65
CA VAL A 64 -19.79 -1.40 -5.42
C VAL A 64 -20.42 -0.02 -5.42
N GLU A 65 -20.40 0.68 -4.29
CA GLU A 65 -20.96 2.04 -4.19
C GLU A 65 -19.90 3.13 -4.16
N ARG A 66 -18.70 2.81 -3.69
CA ARG A 66 -17.57 3.74 -3.65
C ARG A 66 -16.29 3.04 -4.00
N MET A 67 -15.46 3.72 -4.78
CA MET A 67 -14.19 3.19 -5.22
C MET A 67 -13.11 4.25 -5.14
N SER A 68 -11.97 3.87 -4.60
CA SER A 68 -10.76 4.68 -4.51
C SER A 68 -9.56 3.78 -4.76
N ILE A 69 -8.38 4.39 -4.95
CA ILE A 69 -7.14 3.66 -5.23
C ILE A 69 -6.75 2.66 -4.13
N ARG A 70 -7.20 2.84 -2.88
CA ARG A 70 -6.83 1.96 -1.76
C ARG A 70 -7.99 1.23 -1.10
N SER A 71 -9.23 1.55 -1.45
CA SER A 71 -10.40 0.99 -0.77
C SER A 71 -11.62 0.96 -1.67
N VAL A 72 -12.39 -0.10 -1.52
CA VAL A 72 -13.68 -0.33 -2.18
C VAL A 72 -14.74 -0.45 -1.09
N GLY A 73 -15.86 0.24 -1.25
CA GLY A 73 -17.04 0.06 -0.41
C GLY A 73 -18.11 -0.69 -1.19
N VAL A 74 -18.54 -1.82 -0.62
CA VAL A 74 -19.54 -2.70 -1.20
C VAL A 74 -20.76 -2.68 -0.29
N ARG A 75 -21.96 -2.49 -0.84
CA ARG A 75 -23.22 -2.57 -0.08
C ARG A 75 -23.98 -3.83 -0.45
N GLN A 76 -24.32 -4.64 0.55
CA GLN A 76 -25.14 -5.83 0.42
C GLN A 76 -26.62 -5.46 0.22
N ASP A 77 -27.42 -6.42 -0.28
CA ASP A 77 -28.87 -6.25 -0.44
C ASP A 77 -29.60 -6.05 0.89
N THR A 78 -29.01 -6.53 1.99
CA THR A 78 -29.47 -6.27 3.36
C THR A 78 -29.27 -4.82 3.81
N GLY A 79 -28.54 -4.01 3.03
CA GLY A 79 -28.16 -2.63 3.34
C GLY A 79 -26.87 -2.49 4.14
N ALA A 80 -26.21 -3.59 4.51
CA ALA A 80 -24.93 -3.58 5.22
C ALA A 80 -23.74 -3.25 4.29
N TYR A 81 -22.68 -2.66 4.84
CA TYR A 81 -21.40 -2.37 4.17
C TYR A 81 -20.30 -3.38 4.54
#